data_AF-A0A9E3ELP8-F1
#
_entry.id   AF-A0A9E3ELP8-F1
#
_cell.length_a   1.000
_cell.length_b   1.000
_cell.length_c   1.000
_cell.angle_alpha   90.00
_cell.angle_beta   90.00
_cell.angle_gamma   90.00
#
_symmetry.space_group_name_H-M   'P 1'
#
loop_
_entity.id
_entity.type
_entity.pdbx_description
1 polymer ?
#
loop_
_entity_poly.entity_id
_entity_poly.type
_entity_poly.pdbx_seq_one_letter_code
_entity_poly.pdbx_strand_id
1 'polypeptide(L)'
;GENYLRYPILERFLTMLRPDQQQWKFVVRDDEDEQHLRHLLLRYPEFVERKLPLILQPEGDTATPDYPSALEQLAERVRNPFWDDYFVRVLPQMHVIIWGRRRWV
;
A
#
# COMPACT_ATOMS: atom_id res chain seq x y z
N GLY A 1 4.06 -13.17 16.36
CA GLY A 1 4.61 -11.81 16.27
C GLY A 1 3.51 -10.81 15.94
N GLU A 2 2.53 -10.65 16.83
CA GLU A 2 1.23 -10.01 16.50
C GLU A 2 1.04 -8.60 17.09
N ASN A 3 2.05 -8.01 17.73
CA ASN A 3 1.87 -6.84 18.61
C ASN A 3 2.21 -5.47 18.01
N TYR A 4 2.44 -5.34 16.70
CA TYR A 4 2.75 -4.04 16.07
C TYR A 4 1.54 -3.35 15.43
N LEU A 5 0.46 -4.08 15.13
CA LEU A 5 -0.72 -3.50 14.50
C LEU A 5 -1.57 -2.76 15.55
N ARG A 6 -1.50 -1.43 15.51
CA ARG A 6 -2.29 -0.54 16.37
C ARG A 6 -3.72 -0.43 15.84
N TYR A 7 -4.46 -1.54 15.80
CA TYR A 7 -5.85 -1.60 15.31
C TYR A 7 -6.75 -0.47 15.85
N PRO A 8 -6.68 -0.08 17.15
CA PRO A 8 -7.50 1.02 17.65
C PRO A 8 -7.20 2.37 17.00
N ILE A 9 -5.96 2.59 16.57
CA ILE A 9 -5.58 3.82 15.85
C ILE A 9 -6.13 3.76 14.43
N LEU A 10 -5.97 2.64 13.74
CA LEU A 10 -6.48 2.43 12.38
C LEU A 10 -8.00 2.60 12.34
N GLU A 11 -8.73 1.96 13.24
CA GLU A 11 -10.20 2.06 13.37
C GLU A 11 -10.64 3.50 13.62
N ARG A 12 -9.89 4.25 14.45
CA ARG A 12 -10.16 5.66 14.69
C ARG A 12 -9.98 6.50 13.42
N PHE A 13 -8.93 6.25 12.62
CA PHE A 13 -8.74 6.95 11.36
C PHE A 13 -9.84 6.62 10.33
N LEU A 14 -10.18 5.32 10.21
CA LEU A 14 -11.28 4.87 9.36
C LEU A 14 -12.57 5.59 9.73
N THR A 15 -12.94 5.62 11.02
CA THR A 15 -14.23 6.15 11.47
C THR A 15 -14.30 7.68 11.51
N MET A 16 -13.22 8.38 11.88
CA MET A 16 -13.28 9.83 12.13
C MET A 16 -13.10 10.68 10.87
N LEU A 17 -12.37 10.20 9.86
CA LEU A 17 -12.11 10.99 8.65
C LEU A 17 -13.11 10.66 7.55
N ARG A 18 -13.45 11.65 6.73
CA ARG A 18 -14.24 11.41 5.51
C ARG A 18 -13.36 10.74 4.44
N PRO A 19 -13.94 9.99 3.48
CA PRO A 19 -13.15 9.31 2.43
C PRO A 19 -12.23 10.24 1.63
N ASP A 20 -12.67 11.47 1.34
CA ASP A 20 -11.90 12.49 0.61
C ASP A 20 -10.69 13.03 1.38
N GLN A 21 -10.62 12.77 2.69
CA GLN A 21 -9.53 13.17 3.57
C GLN A 21 -8.57 12.01 3.87
N GLN A 22 -8.77 10.85 3.23
CA GLN A 22 -8.00 9.64 3.50
C GLN A 22 -7.26 9.18 2.25
N GLN A 23 -6.00 8.79 2.43
CA GLN A 23 -5.24 8.03 1.46
C GLN A 23 -4.33 7.06 2.21
N TRP A 24 -4.48 5.78 1.94
CA TRP A 24 -3.80 4.71 2.67
C TRP A 24 -2.66 4.17 1.83
N LYS A 25 -1.43 4.38 2.32
CA LYS A 25 -0.22 4.03 1.59
C LYS A 25 0.43 2.80 2.22
N PHE A 26 0.65 1.78 1.41
CA PHE A 26 1.34 0.55 1.80
C PHE A 26 2.58 0.34 0.94
N VAL A 27 3.68 0.01 1.59
CA VAL A 27 4.89 -0.47 0.90
C VAL A 27 4.80 -1.98 0.82
N VAL A 28 4.96 -2.55 -0.37
CA VAL A 28 4.86 -3.99 -0.64
C VAL A 28 6.17 -4.45 -1.26
N ARG A 29 6.85 -5.40 -0.60
CA ARG A 29 8.14 -5.96 -1.06
C ARG A 29 7.95 -7.24 -1.84
N ASP A 30 7.07 -8.10 -1.33
CA ASP A 30 6.96 -9.49 -1.74
C ASP A 30 5.52 -10.01 -1.57
N ASP A 31 5.36 -11.31 -1.80
CA ASP A 31 4.09 -12.03 -1.65
C ASP A 31 3.55 -12.01 -0.21
N GLU A 32 4.43 -12.01 0.79
CA GLU A 32 4.03 -12.07 2.19
C GLU A 32 3.41 -10.73 2.63
N ASP A 33 4.05 -9.63 2.27
CA ASP A 33 3.51 -8.28 2.48
C ASP A 33 2.13 -8.13 1.79
N GLU A 34 2.00 -8.63 0.55
CA GLU A 34 0.74 -8.59 -0.18
C GLU A 34 -0.34 -9.42 0.54
N GLN A 35 -0.03 -10.65 0.97
CA GLN A 35 -0.99 -11.49 1.69
C GLN A 35 -1.44 -10.86 3.01
N HIS A 36 -0.53 -10.26 3.78
CA HIS A 36 -0.89 -9.53 4.98
C HIS A 36 -1.79 -8.33 4.71
N LEU A 37 -1.51 -7.58 3.64
CA LEU A 37 -2.36 -6.49 3.21
C LEU A 37 -3.76 -6.99 2.82
N ARG A 38 -3.87 -8.07 2.04
CA ARG A 38 -5.16 -8.67 1.68
C ARG A 38 -5.98 -9.06 2.92
N HIS A 39 -5.34 -9.69 3.91
CA HIS A 39 -6.01 -10.02 5.17
C HIS A 39 -6.48 -8.78 5.96
N LEU A 40 -5.69 -7.70 5.97
CA LEU A 40 -6.10 -6.44 6.59
C LEU A 40 -7.32 -5.84 5.88
N LEU A 41 -7.32 -5.82 4.55
CA LEU A 41 -8.42 -5.27 3.76
C LEU A 41 -9.70 -6.08 3.92
N LEU A 42 -9.60 -7.41 3.95
CA LEU A 42 -10.75 -8.29 4.23
C LEU A 42 -11.32 -8.09 5.64
N ARG A 43 -10.50 -7.68 6.62
CA ARG A 43 -10.94 -7.40 7.99
C ARG A 43 -11.71 -6.08 8.10
N TYR A 44 -11.46 -5.12 7.21
CA TYR A 44 -12.03 -3.78 7.26
C TYR A 44 -12.79 -3.49 5.94
N PRO A 45 -14.05 -3.93 5.81
CA PRO A 45 -14.83 -3.77 4.58
C PRO A 45 -15.04 -2.30 4.18
N GLU A 46 -14.81 -1.35 5.09
CA GLU A 46 -14.87 0.08 4.84
C GLU A 46 -14.00 0.52 3.65
N PHE A 47 -12.88 -0.19 3.38
CA PHE A 47 -12.04 0.08 2.22
C PHE A 47 -12.80 -0.06 0.89
N VAL A 48 -13.67 -1.06 0.78
CA VAL A 48 -14.52 -1.30 -0.40
C VAL A 48 -15.77 -0.42 -0.34
N GLU A 49 -16.50 -0.48 0.77
CA GLU A 49 -17.79 0.19 0.94
C GLU A 49 -17.72 1.69 0.73
N ARG A 50 -16.62 2.31 1.17
CA ARG A 50 -16.40 3.75 1.09
C ARG A 50 -15.41 4.15 0.00
N LYS A 51 -14.97 3.18 -0.82
CA LYS A 51 -13.97 3.35 -1.89
C LYS A 51 -12.75 4.15 -1.42
N LEU A 52 -12.17 3.74 -0.29
CA LEU A 52 -11.03 4.43 0.29
C LEU A 52 -9.80 4.29 -0.63
N PRO A 53 -9.09 5.39 -0.97
CA PRO A 53 -7.93 5.32 -1.85
C PRO A 53 -6.78 4.52 -1.24
N LEU A 54 -6.36 3.46 -1.94
CA LEU A 54 -5.20 2.64 -1.61
C LEU A 54 -4.05 2.96 -2.57
N ILE A 55 -2.90 3.35 -2.01
CA ILE A 55 -1.65 3.52 -2.76
C ILE A 55 -0.70 2.41 -2.39
N LEU A 56 -0.32 1.58 -3.38
CA LEU A 56 0.75 0.61 -3.21
C LEU A 56 2.03 1.15 -3.82
N GLN A 57 3.14 0.97 -3.11
CA GLN A 57 4.47 1.33 -3.59
C GLN A 57 5.41 0.14 -3.40
N PRO A 58 6.34 -0.12 -4.33
CA PRO A 58 7.41 -1.07 -4.07
C PRO A 58 8.37 -0.50 -3.01
N GLU A 59 9.06 -1.36 -2.28
CA GLU A 59 10.12 -0.92 -1.36
C GLU A 59 11.30 -0.32 -2.13
N GLY A 60 11.71 0.88 -1.74
CA GLY A 60 12.78 1.63 -2.40
C GLY A 60 14.17 1.45 -1.78
N ASP A 61 14.25 1.06 -0.51
CA ASP A 61 15.49 1.20 0.27
C ASP A 61 16.33 -0.09 0.32
N THR A 62 15.71 -1.28 0.29
CA THR A 62 16.42 -2.55 0.54
C THR A 62 16.19 -3.66 -0.49
N ALA A 63 15.02 -3.74 -1.13
CA ALA A 63 14.64 -4.97 -1.85
C ALA A 63 14.96 -5.04 -3.36
N THR A 64 15.27 -3.95 -4.07
CA THR A 64 15.44 -4.05 -5.53
C THR A 64 16.63 -3.26 -6.08
N PRO A 65 17.63 -3.94 -6.70
CA PRO A 65 18.63 -3.29 -7.53
C PRO A 65 18.01 -2.56 -8.74
N ASP A 66 16.79 -2.97 -9.12
CA ASP A 66 16.01 -2.45 -10.23
C ASP A 66 14.61 -2.01 -9.76
N TYR A 67 14.53 -0.79 -9.24
CA TYR A 67 13.27 -0.19 -8.77
C TYR A 67 12.17 -0.14 -9.86
N PRO A 68 12.46 0.20 -11.13
CA PRO A 68 11.50 0.05 -12.23
C PRO A 68 10.88 -1.35 -12.32
N SER A 69 11.69 -2.42 -12.26
CA SER A 69 11.16 -3.79 -12.31
C SER A 69 10.26 -4.12 -11.12
N ALA A 70 10.58 -3.64 -9.90
CA ALA A 70 9.68 -3.83 -8.76
C ALA A 70 8.35 -3.09 -8.92
N LEU A 71 8.37 -1.90 -9.52
CA LEU A 71 7.15 -1.16 -9.83
C LEU A 71 6.29 -1.90 -10.86
N GLU A 72 6.90 -2.46 -11.91
CA GLU A 72 6.21 -3.26 -12.92
C GLU A 72 5.60 -4.52 -12.31
N GLN A 73 6.35 -5.26 -11.49
CA GLN A 73 5.86 -6.44 -10.80
C GLN A 73 4.68 -6.11 -9.87
N LEU A 74 4.75 -5.00 -9.13
CA LEU A 74 3.63 -4.57 -8.29
C LEU A 74 2.40 -4.16 -9.11
N ALA A 75 2.61 -3.52 -10.26
CA ALA A 75 1.54 -3.20 -11.20
C ALA A 75 0.88 -4.46 -11.79
N GLU A 76 1.64 -5.54 -12.01
CA GLU A 76 1.09 -6.83 -12.45
C GLU A 76 0.30 -7.52 -11.33
N ARG A 77 0.81 -7.50 -10.08
CA ARG A 77 0.12 -8.09 -8.92
C ARG A 77 -1.28 -7.53 -8.71
N VAL A 78 -1.46 -6.22 -8.91
CA VAL A 78 -2.78 -5.58 -8.75
C VAL A 78 -3.77 -5.89 -9.88
N ARG A 79 -3.35 -6.61 -10.94
CA ARG A 79 -4.29 -7.17 -11.93
C ARG A 79 -5.02 -8.42 -11.43
N ASN A 80 -4.63 -8.96 -10.28
CA ASN A 80 -5.35 -10.06 -9.67
C ASN A 80 -6.80 -9.64 -9.34
N PRO A 81 -7.82 -10.46 -9.67
CA PRO A 81 -9.23 -10.12 -9.48
C PRO A 81 -9.62 -9.74 -8.04
N PHE A 82 -8.83 -10.14 -7.04
CA PHE A 82 -9.00 -9.67 -5.67
C PHE A 82 -9.09 -8.13 -5.58
N TRP A 83 -8.34 -7.42 -6.42
CA TRP A 83 -8.23 -5.96 -6.38
C TRP A 83 -9.37 -5.21 -7.09
N ASP A 84 -10.22 -5.89 -7.86
CA ASP A 84 -11.25 -5.27 -8.71
C ASP A 84 -12.24 -4.41 -7.91
N ASP A 85 -12.52 -4.80 -6.67
CA ASP A 85 -13.45 -4.09 -5.78
C ASP A 85 -12.79 -2.91 -5.03
N TYR A 86 -11.47 -2.84 -5.03
CA TYR A 86 -10.69 -1.87 -4.25
C TYR A 86 -10.28 -0.65 -5.10
N PHE A 87 -10.29 0.53 -4.50
CA PHE A 87 -9.80 1.74 -5.18
C PHE A 87 -8.28 1.86 -5.09
N VAL A 88 -7.58 0.96 -5.77
CA VAL A 88 -6.11 0.81 -5.72
C VAL A 88 -5.40 1.57 -6.84
N ARG A 89 -4.25 2.16 -6.50
CA ARG A 89 -3.27 2.70 -7.45
C ARG A 89 -1.88 2.25 -7.06
N VAL A 90 -1.08 1.89 -8.06
CA VAL A 90 0.36 1.63 -7.88
C VAL A 90 1.11 2.90 -8.26
N LEU A 91 1.90 3.44 -7.34
CA LEU A 91 2.67 4.67 -7.56
C LEU A 91 4.14 4.46 -7.21
N PRO A 92 5.08 5.05 -7.98
CA PRO A 92 6.47 5.07 -7.60
C PRO A 92 6.72 5.96 -6.39
N GLN A 93 7.82 5.70 -5.70
CA GLN A 93 8.45 6.62 -4.77
C GLN A 93 9.28 7.61 -5.58
N MET A 94 8.72 8.79 -5.84
CA MET A 94 9.36 9.81 -6.69
C MET A 94 10.77 10.16 -6.22
N HIS A 95 11.01 10.21 -4.91
CA HIS A 95 12.34 10.54 -4.39
C HIS A 95 13.41 9.50 -4.74
N VAL A 96 13.04 8.21 -4.79
CA VAL A 96 13.92 7.12 -5.23
C VAL A 96 14.24 7.26 -6.71
N ILE A 97 13.26 7.61 -7.54
CA ILE A 97 13.47 7.83 -8.97
C ILE A 97 14.37 9.04 -9.23
N ILE A 98 14.11 10.17 -8.55
CA ILE A 98 14.77 11.45 -8.85
C ILE A 98 16.17 11.51 -8.23
N TRP A 99 16.31 11.10 -6.96
CA TRP A 99 17.54 11.31 -6.19
C TRP A 99 18.17 10.01 -5.69
N GLY A 100 17.62 8.85 -6.05
CA GLY A 100 18.11 7.57 -5.56
C GLY A 100 17.98 7.46 -4.04
N ARG A 101 18.98 6.84 -3.39
CA ARG A 101 19.02 6.60 -1.94
C ARG A 101 19.59 7.77 -1.14
N ARG A 102 19.61 8.97 -1.73
CA ARG A 102 20.13 10.15 -1.04
C ARG A 102 19.19 10.52 0.09
N ARG A 103 19.75 10.68 1.30
CA ARG A 103 18.99 11.15 2.46
C ARG A 103 18.87 12.67 2.41
N TRP A 104 17.76 13.20 2.93
CA TRP A 104 17.50 14.65 3.10
C TRP A 104 17.24 15.45 1.81
N VAL A 105 16.71 14.79 0.78
CA VAL A 105 16.32 15.39 -0.51
C VAL A 105 14.84 15.18 -0.78
#